data_AF-A0A1V9Z4R3-F1
#
_entry.id   AF-A0A1V9Z4R3-F1
#
_cell.length_a   1.000
_cell.length_b   1.000
_cell.length_c   1.000
_cell.angle_alpha   90.00
_cell.angle_beta   90.00
_cell.angle_gamma   90.00
#
_symmetry.space_group_name_H-M   'P 1'
#
loop_
_entity.id
_entity.type
_entity.pdbx_description
1 polymer ?
#
loop_
_entity_poly.entity_id
_entity_poly.type
_entity_poly.pdbx_seq_one_letter_code
_entity_poly.pdbx_strand_id
1 'polypeptide(L)'
;MPKDEEMSSKADGDDGSNDESDADDVSEATSTKQLLVLVSKACPAAPPVLFCQYPSYLGEERDCPSGYECRPWEGTMAYHGTRRYLYNAVKNVLHANRAHKTTRASWNLFWGYRPQTRLNIDESSWRLVAILSQVNFTVLLRVKKCIRVAKIPSFTRSPTNHFPGSLELGRKDKLCSNILRMQRKFGEFFEIIPETYITTNKDGRLFMQAYAADPKALWILKPPNQCCGRGIKLVSGAADYKFEPDKCYVAQARGSRYIAQPYLINGLKFDMRLYVLVTSFDPLRVYLFDNGLVRFCTQKYSTAPKDLKSKFGHLTNYSVNKKNKDFQSNQATGDDGTGSKWSYQALQAHFRQEGLNPSKIHDDIAAVIIKTLLCVESAIVAQSSKQIRANGSCFELYGFDVLLDASLRPWLLEVNVFPSMSSSSPMDKRIKTTLVCDTFQLVGLPACNIDAALEEAKKRRGSVRRSKSLAKPEKPEMPEEDDWIQQLQGEEARMGHFRRIFPTPTTLCYLQYFETPRQSNAALAKHLSGSATRPTKPVPVRKAKSFSEKLRSAKELNAVYN
;
A
#
# COMPACT_ATOMS: atom_id res chain seq x y z
N MET A 1 11.17 -54.44 -8.41
CA MET A 1 10.90 -54.02 -7.00
C MET A 1 12.01 -54.59 -6.13
N PRO A 2 12.44 -53.92 -5.04
CA PRO A 2 12.06 -52.60 -4.51
C PRO A 2 13.25 -51.59 -4.54
N LYS A 3 13.07 -50.31 -4.85
CA LYS A 3 12.59 -49.12 -4.08
C LYS A 3 13.76 -48.20 -3.71
N ASP A 4 13.75 -47.03 -4.36
CA ASP A 4 14.52 -45.84 -4.05
C ASP A 4 14.11 -45.23 -2.69
N GLU A 5 15.11 -44.78 -1.92
CA GLU A 5 14.94 -43.82 -0.83
C GLU A 5 15.64 -42.51 -1.21
N GLU A 6 14.88 -41.57 -1.76
CA GLU A 6 15.23 -40.15 -1.82
C GLU A 6 15.13 -39.54 -0.41
N MET A 7 16.27 -39.16 0.17
CA MET A 7 16.33 -38.27 1.33
C MET A 7 15.89 -36.86 0.93
N SER A 8 14.61 -36.58 1.13
CA SER A 8 14.04 -35.23 1.19
C SER A 8 14.56 -34.51 2.45
N SER A 9 15.60 -33.69 2.30
CA SER A 9 15.99 -32.72 3.34
C SER A 9 14.96 -31.58 3.40
N LYS A 10 14.04 -31.67 4.36
CA LYS A 10 13.20 -30.55 4.82
C LYS A 10 14.10 -29.49 5.45
N ALA A 11 14.20 -28.32 4.82
CA ALA A 11 14.63 -27.09 5.45
C ALA A 11 13.53 -26.04 5.22
N ASP A 12 12.46 -26.16 6.01
CA ASP A 12 11.44 -25.14 6.16
C ASP A 12 12.00 -24.02 7.05
N GLY A 13 11.89 -22.76 6.59
CA GLY A 13 11.72 -21.61 7.47
C GLY A 13 12.98 -20.97 8.05
N ASP A 14 13.85 -20.43 7.21
CA ASP A 14 14.68 -19.28 7.60
C ASP A 14 14.26 -18.05 6.78
N ASP A 15 13.18 -17.41 7.24
CA ASP A 15 12.73 -16.11 6.76
C ASP A 15 13.08 -15.10 7.86
N GLY A 16 14.39 -14.88 8.06
CA GLY A 16 14.94 -13.68 8.69
C GLY A 16 14.42 -13.40 10.09
N SER A 17 14.50 -14.38 10.99
CA SER A 17 14.80 -14.09 12.40
C SER A 17 16.30 -13.91 12.53
N ASN A 18 16.84 -12.78 12.06
CA ASN A 18 18.01 -12.25 12.75
C ASN A 18 17.47 -11.74 14.08
N ASP A 19 17.59 -12.59 15.10
CA ASP A 19 17.96 -12.16 16.44
C ASP A 19 19.30 -11.41 16.31
N GLU A 20 19.26 -10.18 15.80
CA GLU A 20 20.21 -9.17 16.20
C GLU A 20 19.53 -8.45 17.36
N SER A 21 19.97 -8.85 18.54
CA SER A 21 19.90 -8.10 19.78
C SER A 21 20.59 -6.75 19.64
N ASP A 22 20.15 -5.92 18.70
CA ASP A 22 20.45 -4.50 18.72
C ASP A 22 19.33 -3.83 19.49
N ALA A 23 19.37 -4.08 20.80
CA ALA A 23 19.07 -3.06 21.77
C ALA A 23 20.10 -1.93 21.57
N ASP A 24 20.01 -1.22 20.45
CA ASP A 24 20.69 0.06 20.30
C ASP A 24 20.10 0.96 21.38
N ASP A 25 20.95 1.26 22.35
CA ASP A 25 20.81 2.20 23.44
C ASP A 25 19.59 3.12 23.31
N VAL A 26 18.52 2.75 24.02
CA VAL A 26 17.56 3.73 24.51
C VAL A 26 18.08 4.19 25.87
N SER A 27 19.30 4.74 25.90
CA SER A 27 19.78 5.51 27.03
C SER A 27 19.26 6.94 26.89
N GLU A 28 18.52 7.37 27.90
CA GLU A 28 18.26 8.77 28.29
C GLU A 28 17.38 9.62 27.36
N ALA A 29 16.07 9.46 27.54
CA ALA A 29 15.28 10.42 28.32
C ALA A 29 13.83 9.92 28.29
N THR A 30 13.37 9.27 29.35
CA THR A 30 11.94 9.15 29.65
C THR A 30 11.42 10.57 29.89
N SER A 31 11.12 11.26 28.79
CA SER A 31 10.49 12.56 28.84
C SER A 31 9.22 12.41 29.66
N THR A 32 9.18 13.10 30.78
CA THR A 32 8.03 13.28 31.67
C THR A 32 6.82 13.93 30.97
N LYS A 33 6.90 14.22 29.66
CA LYS A 33 5.82 14.76 28.81
C LYS A 33 4.52 13.98 28.96
N GLN A 34 3.54 14.64 29.56
CA GLN A 34 2.14 14.22 29.65
C GLN A 34 1.59 13.88 28.26
N LEU A 35 0.71 12.88 28.17
CA LEU A 35 0.02 12.60 26.90
C LEU A 35 -0.85 13.78 26.54
N LEU A 36 -0.90 14.11 25.24
CA LEU A 36 -1.69 15.21 24.72
C LEU A 36 -2.78 14.69 23.79
N VAL A 37 -3.87 15.43 23.72
CA VAL A 37 -4.97 15.21 22.79
C VAL A 37 -5.28 16.47 22.02
N LEU A 38 -5.83 16.28 20.83
CA LEU A 38 -6.33 17.32 19.97
C LEU A 38 -7.83 17.45 20.14
N VAL A 39 -8.26 18.63 20.56
CA VAL A 39 -9.68 19.02 20.61
C VAL A 39 -9.93 19.96 19.44
N SER A 40 -10.94 19.64 18.61
CA SER A 40 -11.31 20.49 17.47
C SER A 40 -11.92 21.79 17.97
N LYS A 41 -11.40 22.93 17.49
CA LYS A 41 -11.96 24.26 17.78
C LYS A 41 -13.29 24.46 17.06
N ALA A 42 -13.44 23.90 15.86
CA ALA A 42 -14.65 24.01 15.04
C ALA A 42 -15.78 23.11 15.55
N CYS A 43 -15.45 21.97 16.15
CA CYS A 43 -16.42 21.05 16.75
C CYS A 43 -15.91 20.53 18.10
N PRO A 44 -16.04 21.32 19.19
CA PRO A 44 -15.56 20.91 20.53
C PRO A 44 -16.27 19.66 21.07
N ALA A 45 -17.46 19.33 20.55
CA ALA A 45 -18.22 18.14 20.89
C ALA A 45 -17.68 16.86 20.21
N ALA A 46 -16.85 16.98 19.17
CA ALA A 46 -16.23 15.83 18.53
C ALA A 46 -15.28 15.12 19.50
N PRO A 47 -15.21 13.78 19.48
CA PRO A 47 -14.28 13.05 20.33
C PRO A 47 -12.82 13.50 20.10
N PRO A 48 -12.05 13.76 21.18
CA PRO A 48 -10.65 14.10 21.03
C PRO A 48 -9.86 12.95 20.42
N VAL A 49 -8.81 13.30 19.67
CA VAL A 49 -7.86 12.34 19.09
C VAL A 49 -6.50 12.51 19.73
N LEU A 50 -5.70 11.43 19.78
CA LEU A 50 -4.36 11.45 20.35
C LEU A 50 -3.44 12.36 19.53
N PHE A 51 -2.68 13.22 20.21
CA PHE A 51 -1.62 13.99 19.59
C PHE A 51 -0.34 13.15 19.57
N CYS A 52 0.07 12.71 18.38
CA CYS A 52 1.21 11.83 18.22
C CYS A 52 2.50 12.65 18.09
N GLN A 53 3.30 12.70 19.15
CA GLN A 53 4.57 13.42 19.17
C GLN A 53 5.65 12.67 18.38
N TYR A 54 6.54 13.43 17.75
CA TYR A 54 7.76 12.90 17.17
C TYR A 54 8.69 12.37 18.28
N PRO A 55 9.35 11.22 18.08
CA PRO A 55 10.43 10.81 18.97
C PRO A 55 11.55 11.85 19.02
N SER A 56 12.11 12.11 20.20
CA SER A 56 13.12 13.15 20.44
C SER A 56 14.35 13.04 19.53
N TYR A 57 14.76 11.83 19.17
CA TYR A 57 15.91 11.60 18.29
C TYR A 57 15.72 12.11 16.86
N LEU A 58 14.50 12.50 16.46
CA LEU A 58 14.29 13.19 15.18
C LEU A 58 14.78 14.65 15.21
N GLY A 59 14.97 15.23 16.40
CA GLY A 59 15.40 16.62 16.55
C GLY A 59 14.34 17.65 16.14
N GLU A 60 13.08 17.21 15.99
CA GLU A 60 11.96 18.02 15.51
C GLU A 60 10.79 17.91 16.50
N GLU A 61 10.11 19.02 16.75
CA GLU A 61 8.85 19.03 17.49
C GLU A 61 7.67 19.14 16.51
N ARG A 62 6.53 18.57 16.91
CA ARG A 62 5.29 18.66 16.12
C ARG A 62 4.50 19.86 16.59
N ASP A 63 4.11 20.72 15.65
CA ASP A 63 3.18 21.81 15.93
C ASP A 63 1.75 21.30 16.16
N CYS A 64 0.99 22.03 16.98
CA CYS A 64 -0.44 21.80 17.10
C CYS A 64 -1.12 22.10 15.75
N PRO A 65 -1.85 21.14 15.15
CA PRO A 65 -2.60 21.36 13.92
C PRO A 65 -3.48 22.61 13.95
N SER A 66 -3.50 23.34 12.84
CA SER A 66 -4.41 24.48 12.67
C SER A 66 -5.86 24.04 12.88
N GLY A 67 -6.63 24.79 13.68
CA GLY A 67 -8.01 24.43 14.03
C GLY A 67 -8.14 23.47 15.22
N TYR A 68 -7.03 23.07 15.86
CA TYR A 68 -7.04 22.28 17.08
C TYR A 68 -6.44 23.03 18.27
N GLU A 69 -6.76 22.53 19.46
CA GLU A 69 -6.10 22.87 20.71
C GLU A 69 -5.49 21.59 21.30
N CYS A 70 -4.20 21.63 21.63
CA CYS A 70 -3.54 20.56 22.37
C CYS A 70 -3.89 20.66 23.85
N ARG A 71 -4.52 19.62 24.41
CA ARG A 71 -4.83 19.54 25.83
C ARG A 71 -4.15 18.34 26.49
N PRO A 72 -3.78 18.46 27.78
CA PRO A 72 -3.32 17.31 28.52
C PRO A 72 -4.37 16.21 28.63
N TRP A 73 -3.93 14.95 28.61
CA TRP A 73 -4.78 13.77 28.72
C TRP A 73 -4.24 12.81 29.76
N GLU A 74 -5.08 12.47 30.74
CA GLU A 74 -4.75 11.57 31.85
C GLU A 74 -5.01 10.09 31.52
N GLY A 75 -5.40 9.78 30.27
CA GLY A 75 -5.61 8.41 29.82
C GLY A 75 -4.31 7.67 29.49
N THR A 76 -4.46 6.46 28.95
CA THR A 76 -3.36 5.66 28.43
C THR A 76 -3.65 5.24 27.00
N MET A 77 -2.61 5.22 26.15
CA MET A 77 -2.71 4.67 24.80
C MET A 77 -2.43 3.18 24.85
N ALA A 78 -3.41 2.35 24.50
CA ALA A 78 -3.26 0.90 24.38
C ALA A 78 -3.17 0.50 22.90
N TYR A 79 -2.21 -0.35 22.54
CA TYR A 79 -2.15 -0.94 21.20
C TYR A 79 -2.18 -2.46 21.25
N HIS A 80 -2.86 -3.07 20.28
CA HIS A 80 -2.82 -4.51 20.07
C HIS A 80 -2.14 -4.82 18.74
N GLY A 81 -1.28 -5.83 18.70
CA GLY A 81 -0.55 -6.15 17.48
C GLY A 81 0.13 -7.51 17.50
N THR A 82 0.27 -8.09 16.32
CA THR A 82 1.04 -9.32 16.11
C THR A 82 2.53 -9.03 16.18
N ARG A 83 3.36 -9.98 16.64
CA ARG A 83 4.83 -9.80 16.63
C ARG A 83 5.35 -9.58 15.21
N ARG A 84 4.83 -10.36 14.26
CA ARG A 84 5.03 -10.17 12.81
C ARG A 84 4.53 -8.76 12.46
N TYR A 85 5.38 -7.94 11.82
CA TYR A 85 5.11 -6.56 11.37
C TYR A 85 5.26 -5.42 12.39
N LEU A 86 5.69 -5.72 13.62
CA LEU A 86 6.05 -4.70 14.61
C LEU A 86 7.53 -4.31 14.46
N TYR A 87 7.85 -3.58 13.40
CA TYR A 87 9.22 -3.13 13.10
C TYR A 87 9.72 -2.05 14.07
N ASN A 88 11.03 -1.80 14.08
CA ASN A 88 11.67 -0.81 14.96
C ASN A 88 11.06 0.59 14.82
N ALA A 89 10.81 1.10 13.61
CA ALA A 89 10.17 2.41 13.43
C ALA A 89 8.80 2.51 14.13
N VAL A 90 7.98 1.45 14.04
CA VAL A 90 6.66 1.40 14.69
C VAL A 90 6.80 1.35 16.21
N LYS A 91 7.70 0.49 16.73
CA LYS A 91 7.98 0.40 18.17
C LYS A 91 8.44 1.75 18.73
N ASN A 92 9.33 2.43 18.02
CA ASN A 92 9.88 3.71 18.47
C ASN A 92 8.79 4.78 18.57
N VAL A 93 7.89 4.87 17.60
CA VAL A 93 6.76 5.82 17.64
C VAL A 93 5.78 5.46 18.77
N LEU A 94 5.45 4.18 18.93
CA LEU A 94 4.58 3.72 20.01
C LEU A 94 5.19 4.02 21.39
N HIS A 95 6.49 3.77 21.57
CA HIS A 95 7.21 4.04 22.81
C HIS A 95 7.27 5.55 23.11
N ALA A 96 7.61 6.38 22.12
CA ALA A 96 7.62 7.84 22.27
C ALA A 96 6.25 8.42 22.66
N ASN A 97 5.17 7.74 22.26
CA ASN A 97 3.79 8.11 22.58
C ASN A 97 3.20 7.30 23.75
N ARG A 98 4.06 6.72 24.61
CA ARG A 98 3.67 5.97 25.82
C ARG A 98 2.60 4.90 25.58
N ALA A 99 2.60 4.31 24.39
CA ALA A 99 1.65 3.29 24.03
C ALA A 99 2.07 1.95 24.64
N HIS A 100 1.19 1.34 25.44
CA HIS A 100 1.45 0.03 26.03
C HIS A 100 0.77 -1.07 25.21
N LYS A 101 1.43 -2.22 25.14
CA LYS A 101 0.87 -3.38 24.43
C LYS A 101 -0.22 -4.03 25.28
N THR A 102 -1.36 -4.34 24.70
CA THR A 102 -2.45 -5.06 25.35
C THR A 102 -2.81 -6.36 24.60
N THR A 103 -3.29 -7.36 25.33
CA THR A 103 -3.90 -8.59 24.80
C THR A 103 -5.43 -8.59 24.96
N ARG A 104 -5.98 -7.56 25.61
CA ARG A 104 -7.43 -7.36 25.78
C ARG A 104 -8.04 -6.90 24.46
N ALA A 105 -9.36 -7.02 24.33
CA ALA A 105 -10.12 -6.49 23.19
C ALA A 105 -10.21 -4.95 23.15
N SER A 106 -9.69 -4.28 24.18
CA SER A 106 -9.69 -2.84 24.37
C SER A 106 -8.36 -2.22 23.96
N TRP A 107 -8.28 -1.71 22.73
CA TRP A 107 -7.12 -1.01 22.19
C TRP A 107 -7.55 0.27 21.49
N ASN A 108 -6.70 1.30 21.50
CA ASN A 108 -6.86 2.53 20.70
C ASN A 108 -6.40 2.31 19.26
N LEU A 109 -5.42 1.43 19.06
CA LEU A 109 -4.85 1.08 17.76
C LEU A 109 -4.66 -0.43 17.64
N PHE A 110 -5.06 -0.98 16.51
CA PHE A 110 -4.59 -2.30 16.10
C PHE A 110 -3.52 -2.16 15.01
N TRP A 111 -2.35 -2.78 15.22
CA TRP A 111 -1.25 -2.82 14.26
C TRP A 111 -0.79 -4.26 14.01
N GLY A 112 -1.15 -4.83 12.86
CA GLY A 112 -0.75 -6.19 12.47
C GLY A 112 -1.53 -6.72 11.28
N TYR A 113 -1.27 -7.96 10.85
CA TYR A 113 -1.89 -8.54 9.64
C TYR A 113 -3.42 -8.66 9.73
N ARG A 114 -3.91 -9.25 10.83
CA ARG A 114 -5.35 -9.35 11.12
C ARG A 114 -5.57 -9.35 12.63
N PRO A 115 -6.64 -8.71 13.13
CA PRO A 115 -7.04 -8.82 14.52
C PRO A 115 -7.30 -10.29 14.89
N GLN A 116 -6.41 -10.86 15.68
CA GLN A 116 -6.61 -12.19 16.27
C GLN A 116 -7.56 -12.02 17.45
N THR A 117 -8.78 -12.54 17.34
CA THR A 117 -9.57 -12.87 18.54
C THR A 117 -9.51 -14.39 18.72
N ARG A 118 -9.63 -14.85 19.98
CA ARG A 118 -9.30 -16.18 20.57
C ARG A 118 -9.61 -17.49 19.81
N LEU A 119 -10.10 -17.47 18.57
CA LEU A 119 -10.23 -18.65 17.73
C LEU A 119 -9.72 -18.34 16.33
N ASN A 120 -8.48 -18.73 16.03
CA ASN A 120 -8.16 -19.44 14.78
C ASN A 120 -6.74 -20.00 14.79
N ILE A 121 -6.71 -21.32 14.85
CA ILE A 121 -5.92 -22.25 14.05
C ILE A 121 -4.84 -21.58 13.15
N ASP A 122 -3.58 -21.92 13.43
CA ASP A 122 -2.33 -21.46 12.80
C ASP A 122 -2.24 -21.77 11.28
N GLU A 123 -1.39 -21.04 10.53
CA GLU A 123 -1.06 -21.28 9.11
C GLU A 123 -0.71 -22.75 8.81
N SER A 124 -0.01 -23.46 9.71
CA SER A 124 0.31 -24.89 9.58
C SER A 124 -0.94 -25.76 9.50
N SER A 125 -2.05 -25.28 10.05
CA SER A 125 -3.30 -26.02 10.10
C SER A 125 -4.22 -25.76 8.91
N TRP A 126 -3.98 -24.70 8.12
CA TRP A 126 -4.63 -24.58 6.81
C TRP A 126 -4.14 -25.66 5.83
N ARG A 127 -2.86 -26.09 5.96
CA ARG A 127 -2.37 -27.29 5.27
C ARG A 127 -3.12 -28.55 5.71
N LEU A 128 -3.38 -28.72 7.01
CA LEU A 128 -4.20 -29.81 7.55
C LEU A 128 -5.67 -29.75 7.07
N VAL A 129 -6.29 -28.57 7.01
CA VAL A 129 -7.67 -28.41 6.49
C VAL A 129 -7.74 -28.73 4.99
N ALA A 130 -6.72 -28.37 4.21
CA ALA A 130 -6.63 -28.73 2.80
C ALA A 130 -6.48 -30.25 2.61
N ILE A 131 -5.65 -30.90 3.43
CA ILE A 131 -5.48 -32.37 3.44
C ILE A 131 -6.77 -33.08 3.87
N LEU A 132 -7.42 -32.62 4.95
CA LEU A 132 -8.63 -33.24 5.50
C LEU A 132 -9.89 -32.99 4.64
N SER A 133 -9.91 -31.93 3.82
CA SER A 133 -10.99 -31.65 2.88
C SER A 133 -11.12 -32.68 1.76
N GLN A 134 -10.10 -33.53 1.58
CA GLN A 134 -10.13 -34.66 0.65
C GLN A 134 -10.63 -35.97 1.29
N VAL A 135 -10.83 -36.01 2.62
CA VAL A 135 -11.01 -37.30 3.33
C VAL A 135 -12.31 -37.39 4.14
N ASN A 136 -12.96 -36.29 4.57
CA ASN A 136 -14.23 -36.41 5.29
C ASN A 136 -15.12 -35.15 5.35
N PHE A 137 -16.36 -35.24 4.85
CA PHE A 137 -17.32 -34.13 4.75
C PHE A 137 -17.79 -33.60 6.12
N THR A 138 -17.84 -34.47 7.14
CA THR A 138 -18.32 -34.14 8.50
C THR A 138 -17.33 -33.27 9.27
N VAL A 139 -16.02 -33.46 9.03
CA VAL A 139 -14.95 -32.62 9.58
C VAL A 139 -15.00 -31.21 8.98
N LEU A 140 -15.31 -31.11 7.68
CA LEU A 140 -15.49 -29.83 6.98
C LEU A 140 -16.62 -28.99 7.59
N LEU A 141 -17.73 -29.62 8.00
CA LEU A 141 -18.85 -28.93 8.66
C LEU A 141 -18.50 -28.44 10.07
N ARG A 142 -17.72 -29.22 10.84
CA ARG A 142 -17.19 -28.77 12.15
C ARG A 142 -16.18 -27.64 12.01
N VAL A 143 -15.27 -27.72 11.03
CA VAL A 143 -14.30 -26.66 10.73
C VAL A 143 -15.00 -25.39 10.23
N LYS A 144 -16.01 -25.48 9.35
CA LYS A 144 -16.85 -24.32 8.96
C LYS A 144 -17.61 -23.69 10.13
N LYS A 145 -18.02 -24.48 11.14
CA LYS A 145 -18.62 -23.96 12.39
C LYS A 145 -17.59 -23.27 13.30
N CYS A 146 -16.33 -23.71 13.28
CA CYS A 146 -15.23 -23.17 14.09
C CYS A 146 -14.50 -21.98 13.45
N ILE A 147 -14.47 -21.88 12.12
CA ILE A 147 -14.03 -20.69 11.39
C ILE A 147 -15.17 -19.66 11.44
N ARG A 148 -15.44 -19.13 12.64
CA ARG A 148 -16.04 -17.82 12.72
C ARG A 148 -14.92 -16.84 12.39
N VAL A 149 -15.02 -16.16 11.25
CA VAL A 149 -14.24 -14.94 11.04
C VAL A 149 -14.53 -14.07 12.26
N ALA A 150 -13.49 -13.84 13.05
CA ALA A 150 -13.51 -12.97 14.20
C ALA A 150 -14.14 -11.64 13.78
N LYS A 151 -15.41 -11.41 14.13
CA LYS A 151 -16.01 -10.09 13.96
C LYS A 151 -15.23 -9.19 14.90
N ILE A 152 -14.60 -8.15 14.37
CA ILE A 152 -14.00 -7.06 15.17
C ILE A 152 -15.05 -6.68 16.23
N PRO A 153 -14.68 -6.67 17.53
CA PRO A 153 -15.60 -6.34 18.61
C PRO A 153 -16.37 -5.08 18.25
N SER A 154 -17.71 -5.14 18.29
CA SER A 154 -18.63 -4.12 17.77
C SER A 154 -18.58 -2.78 18.50
N PHE A 155 -17.61 -2.56 19.37
CA PHE A 155 -17.66 -1.59 20.44
C PHE A 155 -16.47 -0.63 20.46
N THR A 156 -15.43 -0.92 19.69
CA THR A 156 -14.26 -0.04 19.59
C THR A 156 -14.34 0.69 18.25
N ARG A 157 -14.48 2.02 18.27
CA ARG A 157 -14.20 2.93 17.13
C ARG A 157 -12.71 2.92 16.74
N SER A 158 -11.95 1.94 17.22
CA SER A 158 -10.51 1.91 17.15
C SER A 158 -10.06 1.40 15.79
N PRO A 159 -9.23 2.17 15.08
CA PRO A 159 -8.85 1.84 13.73
C PRO A 159 -7.95 0.60 13.66
N THR A 160 -8.14 -0.19 12.61
CA THR A 160 -7.23 -1.27 12.20
C THR A 160 -6.42 -0.85 10.99
N ASN A 161 -5.13 -1.18 10.96
CA ASN A 161 -4.19 -0.74 9.93
C ASN A 161 -4.27 -1.49 8.58
N HIS A 162 -5.35 -2.26 8.33
CA HIS A 162 -5.62 -2.91 7.03
C HIS A 162 -7.10 -2.92 6.69
N PHE A 163 -7.40 -2.80 5.40
CA PHE A 163 -8.72 -3.06 4.85
C PHE A 163 -8.96 -4.57 4.61
N PRO A 164 -10.20 -5.05 4.73
CA PRO A 164 -10.59 -6.31 4.13
C PRO A 164 -10.40 -6.28 2.62
N GLY A 165 -9.62 -7.23 2.08
CA GLY A 165 -9.40 -7.35 0.64
C GLY A 165 -8.12 -6.71 0.12
N SER A 166 -7.21 -6.22 0.96
CA SER A 166 -5.95 -5.61 0.51
C SER A 166 -5.07 -6.51 -0.36
N LEU A 167 -5.28 -7.84 -0.33
CA LEU A 167 -4.63 -8.78 -1.26
C LEU A 167 -5.02 -8.55 -2.72
N GLU A 168 -6.11 -7.84 -3.03
CA GLU A 168 -6.43 -7.37 -4.38
C GLU A 168 -5.37 -6.40 -4.93
N LEU A 169 -4.66 -5.69 -4.04
CA LEU A 169 -3.49 -4.86 -4.36
C LEU A 169 -2.17 -5.61 -4.16
N GLY A 170 -2.04 -6.36 -3.06
CA GLY A 170 -0.76 -6.93 -2.64
C GLY A 170 -0.27 -8.12 -3.46
N ARG A 171 -1.17 -8.90 -4.06
CA ARG A 171 -0.79 -10.02 -4.92
C ARG A 171 -0.63 -9.57 -6.36
N LYS A 172 0.52 -9.87 -6.97
CA LYS A 172 0.86 -9.38 -8.31
C LYS A 172 -0.14 -9.83 -9.38
N ASP A 173 -0.60 -11.07 -9.32
CA ASP A 173 -1.59 -11.61 -10.26
C ASP A 173 -2.95 -10.93 -10.13
N LYS A 174 -3.43 -10.72 -8.90
CA LYS A 174 -4.68 -9.99 -8.64
C LYS A 174 -4.60 -8.53 -9.08
N LEU A 175 -3.53 -7.84 -8.69
CA LEU A 175 -3.27 -6.45 -9.07
C LEU A 175 -3.29 -6.29 -10.59
N CYS A 176 -2.52 -7.12 -11.31
CA CYS A 176 -2.47 -7.07 -12.76
C CYS A 176 -3.82 -7.44 -13.38
N SER A 177 -4.53 -8.44 -12.87
CA SER A 177 -5.87 -8.81 -13.34
C SER A 177 -6.86 -7.64 -13.21
N ASN A 178 -6.83 -6.92 -12.09
CA ASN A 178 -7.67 -5.75 -11.86
C ASN A 178 -7.32 -4.59 -12.79
N ILE A 179 -6.03 -4.33 -13.02
CA ILE A 179 -5.59 -3.28 -13.95
C ILE A 179 -5.94 -3.64 -15.40
N LEU A 180 -5.67 -4.87 -15.85
CA LEU A 180 -6.03 -5.35 -17.18
C LEU A 180 -7.55 -5.30 -17.43
N ARG A 181 -8.37 -5.55 -16.40
CA ARG A 181 -9.82 -5.36 -16.46
C ARG A 181 -10.19 -3.89 -16.72
N MET A 182 -9.55 -2.96 -16.02
CA MET A 182 -9.79 -1.53 -16.21
C MET A 182 -9.25 -1.03 -17.55
N GLN A 183 -8.13 -1.55 -18.04
CA GLN A 183 -7.60 -1.27 -19.38
C GLN A 183 -8.56 -1.71 -20.48
N ARG A 184 -9.18 -2.90 -20.36
CA ARG A 184 -10.22 -3.33 -21.32
C ARG A 184 -11.43 -2.41 -21.33
N LYS A 185 -11.78 -1.81 -20.19
CA LYS A 185 -12.96 -0.95 -20.04
C LYS A 185 -12.70 0.50 -20.45
N PHE A 186 -11.50 1.03 -20.17
CA PHE A 186 -11.18 2.46 -20.25
C PHE A 186 -9.96 2.77 -21.13
N GLY A 187 -9.37 1.75 -21.77
CA GLY A 187 -8.29 1.89 -22.75
C GLY A 187 -6.98 2.42 -22.17
N GLU A 188 -6.31 3.26 -22.96
CA GLU A 188 -4.98 3.84 -22.68
C GLU A 188 -4.94 4.62 -21.36
N PHE A 189 -6.09 5.09 -20.83
CA PHE A 189 -6.14 5.79 -19.55
C PHE A 189 -5.60 4.94 -18.37
N PHE A 190 -5.80 3.62 -18.40
CA PHE A 190 -5.28 2.68 -17.40
C PHE A 190 -3.99 1.97 -17.83
N GLU A 191 -3.27 2.51 -18.82
CA GLU A 191 -1.93 2.04 -19.21
C GLU A 191 -0.89 2.51 -18.17
N ILE A 192 -0.96 1.93 -16.97
CA ILE A 192 -0.10 2.27 -15.82
C ILE A 192 0.87 1.15 -15.44
N ILE A 193 0.75 -0.01 -16.09
CA ILE A 193 1.67 -1.16 -16.01
C ILE A 193 2.20 -1.45 -17.41
N PRO A 194 3.43 -1.97 -17.55
CA PRO A 194 3.92 -2.44 -18.84
C PRO A 194 3.03 -3.59 -19.36
N GLU A 195 3.21 -3.96 -20.62
CA GLU A 195 2.50 -5.09 -21.21
C GLU A 195 2.68 -6.33 -20.31
N THR A 196 1.55 -6.87 -19.86
CA THR A 196 1.51 -7.86 -18.78
C THR A 196 0.56 -9.00 -19.12
N TYR A 197 1.01 -10.22 -18.83
CA TYR A 197 0.24 -11.45 -18.98
C TYR A 197 0.26 -12.26 -17.69
N ILE A 198 -0.84 -12.97 -17.40
CA ILE A 198 -0.91 -13.91 -16.28
C ILE A 198 -0.87 -15.34 -16.87
N THR A 199 0.14 -16.13 -16.52
CA THR A 199 0.42 -17.38 -17.25
C THR A 199 -0.62 -18.49 -17.06
N THR A 200 -1.40 -18.45 -15.97
CA THR A 200 -2.34 -19.53 -15.58
C THR A 200 -3.80 -19.29 -16.00
N ASN A 201 -4.13 -18.11 -16.54
CA ASN A 201 -5.49 -17.81 -16.98
C ASN A 201 -5.56 -17.80 -18.53
N LYS A 202 -6.63 -17.22 -19.09
CA LYS A 202 -6.80 -17.07 -20.55
C LYS A 202 -5.64 -16.33 -21.22
N ASP A 203 -4.86 -15.56 -20.47
CA ASP A 203 -3.72 -14.79 -20.96
C ASP A 203 -2.47 -15.66 -21.16
N GLY A 204 -2.40 -16.88 -20.63
CA GLY A 204 -1.26 -17.79 -20.81
C GLY A 204 -0.98 -18.13 -22.29
N ARG A 205 -2.04 -18.33 -23.08
CA ARG A 205 -1.93 -18.53 -24.53
C ARG A 205 -1.44 -17.26 -25.23
N LEU A 206 -1.95 -16.10 -24.82
CA LEU A 206 -1.54 -14.81 -25.38
C LEU A 206 -0.08 -14.51 -25.05
N PHE A 207 0.36 -14.85 -23.84
CA PHE A 207 1.76 -14.78 -23.45
C PHE A 207 2.64 -15.63 -24.36
N MET A 208 2.30 -16.90 -24.59
CA MET A 208 3.09 -17.76 -25.47
C MET A 208 3.15 -17.25 -26.92
N GLN A 209 2.05 -16.67 -27.42
CA GLN A 209 2.01 -16.02 -28.73
C GLN A 209 2.93 -14.79 -28.78
N ALA A 210 2.84 -13.90 -27.78
CA ALA A 210 3.67 -12.72 -27.69
C ALA A 210 5.16 -13.07 -27.51
N TYR A 211 5.45 -14.10 -26.70
CA TYR A 211 6.79 -14.62 -26.46
C TYR A 211 7.42 -15.18 -27.74
N ALA A 212 6.67 -15.98 -28.52
CA ALA A 212 7.14 -16.51 -29.80
C ALA A 212 7.29 -15.44 -30.89
N ALA A 213 6.47 -14.38 -30.83
CA ALA A 213 6.48 -13.30 -31.82
C ALA A 213 7.69 -12.36 -31.71
N ASP A 214 8.36 -12.29 -30.56
CA ASP A 214 9.56 -11.47 -30.36
C ASP A 214 10.71 -12.27 -29.73
N PRO A 215 11.50 -12.98 -30.56
CA PRO A 215 12.64 -13.75 -30.09
C PRO A 215 13.72 -12.91 -29.40
N LYS A 216 13.79 -11.60 -29.69
CA LYS A 216 14.81 -10.71 -29.12
C LYS A 216 14.35 -10.06 -27.82
N ALA A 217 13.05 -10.06 -27.53
CA ALA A 217 12.53 -9.59 -26.25
C ALA A 217 13.11 -10.40 -25.10
N LEU A 218 13.53 -9.69 -24.06
CA LEU A 218 13.77 -10.28 -22.76
C LEU A 218 12.44 -10.26 -22.00
N TRP A 219 12.18 -11.18 -21.11
CA TRP A 219 10.94 -11.24 -20.33
C TRP A 219 11.27 -11.43 -18.88
N ILE A 220 10.48 -10.78 -18.02
CA ILE A 220 10.55 -10.95 -16.57
C ILE A 220 9.31 -11.72 -16.11
N LEU A 221 9.54 -12.90 -15.56
CA LEU A 221 8.50 -13.75 -14.96
C LEU A 221 8.57 -13.59 -13.44
N LYS A 222 7.52 -13.03 -12.85
CA LYS A 222 7.43 -12.78 -11.41
C LYS A 222 6.39 -13.71 -10.79
N PRO A 223 6.73 -14.49 -9.75
CA PRO A 223 5.73 -15.27 -9.03
C PRO A 223 4.76 -14.34 -8.25
N PRO A 224 3.47 -14.72 -8.09
CA PRO A 224 2.43 -13.82 -7.58
C PRO A 224 2.63 -13.40 -6.12
N ASN A 225 3.16 -14.31 -5.30
CA ASN A 225 3.20 -14.17 -3.83
C ASN A 225 4.62 -14.07 -3.27
N GLN A 226 5.66 -13.89 -4.09
CA GLN A 226 7.03 -13.70 -3.58
C GLN A 226 7.45 -12.22 -3.65
N CYS A 227 8.37 -11.88 -2.75
CA CYS A 227 8.96 -10.55 -2.57
C CYS A 227 10.50 -10.62 -2.65
N CYS A 228 11.16 -9.47 -2.54
CA CYS A 228 12.63 -9.37 -2.44
C CYS A 228 13.41 -9.91 -3.65
N GLY A 229 12.78 -9.97 -4.83
CA GLY A 229 13.38 -10.51 -6.05
C GLY A 229 13.45 -12.04 -6.13
N ARG A 230 12.87 -12.76 -5.14
CA ARG A 230 12.85 -14.23 -5.11
C ARG A 230 11.98 -14.78 -6.24
N GLY A 231 12.46 -15.86 -6.87
CA GLY A 231 11.75 -16.57 -7.93
C GLY A 231 11.61 -15.82 -9.26
N ILE A 232 12.18 -14.61 -9.40
CA ILE A 232 12.17 -13.87 -10.66
C ILE A 232 13.03 -14.61 -11.69
N LYS A 233 12.44 -14.96 -12.83
CA LYS A 233 13.15 -15.50 -13.99
C LYS A 233 13.26 -14.43 -15.06
N LEU A 234 14.45 -14.32 -15.66
CA LEU A 234 14.67 -13.57 -16.88
C LEU A 234 14.78 -14.57 -18.03
N VAL A 235 13.88 -14.49 -19.01
CA VAL A 235 13.83 -15.42 -20.15
C VAL A 235 13.87 -14.63 -21.45
N SER A 236 14.75 -14.99 -22.38
CA SER A 236 14.78 -14.37 -23.71
C SER A 236 13.84 -15.13 -24.65
N GLY A 237 13.18 -14.45 -25.58
CA GLY A 237 12.35 -15.09 -26.62
C GLY A 237 13.12 -16.09 -27.51
N ALA A 238 14.44 -15.97 -27.59
CA ALA A 238 15.32 -16.88 -28.33
C ALA A 238 15.78 -18.09 -27.50
N ALA A 239 15.42 -18.15 -26.21
CA ALA A 239 15.72 -19.29 -25.35
C ALA A 239 14.58 -20.32 -25.37
N ASP A 240 14.91 -21.60 -25.13
CA ASP A 240 13.91 -22.66 -24.93
C ASP A 240 13.22 -22.52 -23.56
N TYR A 241 12.38 -21.49 -23.39
CA TYR A 241 11.48 -21.43 -22.25
C TYR A 241 10.39 -22.49 -22.41
N LYS A 242 10.46 -23.53 -21.57
CA LYS A 242 9.38 -24.51 -21.45
C LYS A 242 8.26 -23.90 -20.61
N PHE A 243 7.09 -23.75 -21.21
CA PHE A 243 5.89 -23.25 -20.52
C PHE A 243 5.51 -24.18 -19.36
N GLU A 244 5.31 -23.59 -18.18
CA GLU A 244 4.96 -24.29 -16.95
C GLU A 244 3.48 -24.01 -16.61
N PRO A 245 2.50 -24.82 -17.11
CA PRO A 245 1.07 -24.52 -16.97
C PRO A 245 0.60 -24.50 -15.51
N ASP A 246 1.24 -25.29 -14.64
CA ASP A 246 0.89 -25.40 -13.23
C ASP A 246 1.48 -24.28 -12.36
N LYS A 247 2.32 -23.40 -12.95
CA LYS A 247 2.97 -22.30 -12.23
C LYS A 247 2.40 -20.95 -12.67
N CYS A 248 1.91 -20.21 -11.68
CA CYS A 248 1.47 -18.83 -11.88
C CYS A 248 2.66 -17.88 -11.91
N TYR A 249 2.79 -17.15 -13.02
CA TYR A 249 3.67 -16.02 -13.18
C TYR A 249 2.90 -14.83 -13.74
N VAL A 250 3.32 -13.64 -13.32
CA VAL A 250 3.06 -12.39 -14.02
C VAL A 250 4.25 -12.16 -14.96
N ALA A 251 3.99 -12.25 -16.25
CA ALA A 251 4.98 -12.11 -17.31
C ALA A 251 4.93 -10.69 -17.90
N GLN A 252 6.09 -10.04 -18.03
CA GLN A 252 6.22 -8.69 -18.62
C GLN A 252 7.44 -8.67 -19.56
N ALA A 253 7.34 -8.04 -20.74
CA ALA A 253 8.34 -8.15 -21.81
C ALA A 253 9.37 -7.00 -21.83
N ARG A 254 10.59 -7.18 -21.32
CA ARG A 254 11.78 -6.29 -21.50
C ARG A 254 12.12 -6.03 -22.98
N GLY A 255 12.01 -4.77 -23.40
CA GLY A 255 12.28 -4.32 -24.77
C GLY A 255 11.42 -3.13 -25.16
N SER A 256 10.92 -3.08 -26.40
CA SER A 256 9.93 -2.07 -26.82
C SER A 256 8.65 -2.02 -25.96
N ARG A 257 8.46 -2.96 -25.01
CA ARG A 257 7.19 -3.19 -24.30
C ARG A 257 7.27 -3.26 -22.76
N TYR A 258 8.47 -3.29 -22.18
CA TYR A 258 8.74 -3.07 -20.75
C TYR A 258 9.96 -2.19 -20.70
N ILE A 259 9.82 -1.11 -19.93
CA ILE A 259 10.75 -0.01 -19.66
C ILE A 259 12.21 -0.38 -19.96
N ALA A 260 12.54 -0.43 -21.25
CA ALA A 260 13.86 -0.81 -21.75
C ALA A 260 14.81 0.38 -21.72
N GLN A 261 14.23 1.57 -21.67
CA GLN A 261 14.91 2.82 -21.44
C GLN A 261 14.37 3.38 -20.13
N PRO A 262 14.77 2.85 -18.96
CA PRO A 262 14.50 3.50 -17.69
C PRO A 262 15.20 4.87 -17.67
N TYR A 263 14.66 5.84 -16.93
CA TYR A 263 15.45 7.01 -16.58
C TYR A 263 16.63 6.57 -15.69
N LEU A 264 17.83 7.02 -16.03
CA LEU A 264 19.07 6.62 -15.37
C LEU A 264 19.71 7.84 -14.70
N ILE A 265 20.31 7.63 -13.54
CA ILE A 265 21.17 8.62 -12.88
C ILE A 265 22.55 7.99 -12.80
N ASN A 266 23.57 8.67 -13.33
CA ASN A 266 24.94 8.14 -13.42
C ASN A 266 25.05 6.76 -14.12
N GLY A 267 24.13 6.49 -15.04
CA GLY A 267 24.01 5.20 -15.73
C GLY A 267 23.43 4.06 -14.88
N LEU A 268 22.98 4.34 -13.66
CA LEU A 268 22.36 3.37 -12.76
C LEU A 268 20.84 3.44 -12.87
N LYS A 269 20.22 2.27 -12.95
CA LYS A 269 18.77 2.11 -12.87
C LYS A 269 18.33 2.25 -11.41
N PHE A 270 17.18 2.87 -11.17
CA PHE A 270 16.58 2.96 -9.84
C PHE A 270 15.08 2.76 -9.89
N ASP A 271 14.46 2.48 -8.75
CA ASP A 271 13.02 2.61 -8.56
C ASP A 271 12.71 3.43 -7.31
N MET A 272 11.45 3.83 -7.17
CA MET A 272 10.94 4.62 -6.06
C MET A 272 9.98 3.78 -5.23
N ARG A 273 10.29 3.63 -3.94
CA ARG A 273 9.36 3.20 -2.90
C ARG A 273 8.66 4.44 -2.33
N LEU A 274 7.42 4.61 -2.70
CA LEU A 274 6.56 5.71 -2.24
C LEU A 274 5.56 5.18 -1.21
N TYR A 275 5.22 6.00 -0.23
CA TYR A 275 4.31 5.61 0.84
C TYR A 275 2.95 6.27 0.66
N VAL A 276 1.91 5.45 0.54
CA VAL A 276 0.54 5.91 0.28
C VAL A 276 -0.35 5.46 1.42
N LEU A 277 -0.97 6.41 2.10
CA LEU A 277 -1.96 6.16 3.15
C LEU A 277 -3.36 6.30 2.56
N VAL A 278 -4.18 5.26 2.72
CA VAL A 278 -5.62 5.30 2.44
C VAL A 278 -6.36 5.28 3.76
N THR A 279 -7.11 6.34 4.07
CA THR A 279 -7.90 6.44 5.31
C THR A 279 -9.33 5.94 5.14
N SER A 280 -9.83 5.90 3.89
CA SER A 280 -11.13 5.32 3.56
C SER A 280 -11.20 4.97 2.07
N PHE A 281 -11.99 3.95 1.73
CA PHE A 281 -12.40 3.64 0.35
C PHE A 281 -13.80 4.15 0.01
N ASP A 282 -14.60 4.53 1.02
CA ASP A 282 -15.97 5.04 0.86
C ASP A 282 -16.27 6.10 1.93
N PRO A 283 -16.07 7.41 1.66
CA PRO A 283 -15.51 7.95 0.42
C PRO A 283 -14.02 7.61 0.27
N LEU A 284 -13.51 7.52 -0.96
CA LEU A 284 -12.09 7.24 -1.20
C LEU A 284 -11.25 8.46 -0.79
N ARG A 285 -10.32 8.28 0.15
CA ARG A 285 -9.40 9.32 0.63
C ARG A 285 -7.96 8.79 0.62
N VAL A 286 -7.09 9.45 -0.14
CA VAL A 286 -5.75 8.97 -0.49
C VAL A 286 -4.72 10.07 -0.27
N TYR A 287 -3.66 9.71 0.44
CA TYR A 287 -2.58 10.60 0.84
C TYR A 287 -1.24 10.01 0.41
N LEU A 288 -0.41 10.82 -0.24
CA LEU A 288 0.96 10.47 -0.62
C LEU A 288 1.91 11.16 0.35
N PHE A 289 2.79 10.39 0.98
CA PHE A 289 3.86 10.94 1.80
C PHE A 289 4.85 11.71 0.91
N ASP A 290 5.30 12.88 1.34
CA ASP A 290 6.16 13.76 0.55
C ASP A 290 7.59 13.20 0.34
N ASN A 291 7.95 12.16 1.09
CA ASN A 291 9.23 11.47 1.02
C ASN A 291 9.06 9.96 0.75
N GLY A 292 10.18 9.26 0.59
CA GLY A 292 10.21 7.85 0.19
C GLY A 292 11.64 7.37 0.05
N LEU A 293 11.82 6.16 -0.49
CA LEU A 293 13.14 5.58 -0.72
C LEU A 293 13.37 5.37 -2.21
N VAL A 294 14.46 5.89 -2.72
CA VAL A 294 14.93 5.67 -4.09
C VAL A 294 16.05 4.64 -4.03
N ARG A 295 15.92 3.53 -4.75
CA ARG A 295 16.81 2.38 -4.61
C ARG A 295 17.55 2.14 -5.91
N PHE A 296 18.87 2.30 -5.86
CA PHE A 296 19.72 2.15 -7.04
C PHE A 296 20.18 0.71 -7.22
N CYS A 297 20.30 0.32 -8.48
CA CYS A 297 21.18 -0.74 -8.91
C CYS A 297 22.63 -0.40 -8.57
N THR A 298 23.46 -1.43 -8.41
CA THR A 298 24.90 -1.29 -8.07
C THR A 298 25.81 -1.50 -9.27
N GLN A 299 25.23 -1.79 -10.43
CA GLN A 299 25.95 -1.84 -11.71
C GLN A 299 25.21 -1.00 -12.75
N LYS A 300 25.98 -0.46 -13.72
CA LYS A 300 25.42 0.32 -14.82
C LYS A 300 24.39 -0.50 -15.61
N TYR A 301 23.30 0.15 -15.97
CA TYR A 301 22.25 -0.47 -16.78
C TYR A 301 22.77 -0.74 -18.18
N SER A 302 22.60 -1.97 -18.67
CA SER A 302 22.99 -2.37 -20.01
C SER A 302 22.01 -3.41 -20.55
N THR A 303 21.62 -3.24 -21.81
CA THR A 303 20.79 -4.19 -22.57
C THR A 303 21.62 -5.15 -23.42
N ALA A 304 22.96 -5.04 -23.39
CA ALA A 304 23.83 -5.94 -24.12
C ALA A 304 23.67 -7.39 -23.61
N PRO A 305 23.59 -8.41 -24.49
CA PRO A 305 23.32 -9.80 -24.10
C PRO A 305 24.22 -10.34 -22.97
N LYS A 306 25.50 -9.95 -22.96
CA LYS A 306 26.48 -10.33 -21.93
C LYS A 306 26.10 -9.84 -20.53
N ASP A 307 25.43 -8.69 -20.43
CA ASP A 307 25.13 -8.01 -19.17
C ASP A 307 23.75 -8.39 -18.61
N LEU A 308 22.88 -9.01 -19.43
CA LEU A 308 21.52 -9.41 -19.03
C LEU A 308 21.49 -10.47 -17.93
N LYS A 309 22.57 -11.24 -17.77
CA LYS A 309 22.72 -12.23 -16.69
C LYS A 309 22.94 -11.59 -15.32
N SER A 310 23.50 -10.37 -15.27
CA SER A 310 23.76 -9.69 -14.01
C SER A 310 22.47 -9.14 -13.41
N LYS A 311 22.12 -9.57 -12.19
CA LYS A 311 20.95 -9.04 -11.49
C LYS A 311 21.17 -7.62 -10.96
N PHE A 312 22.43 -7.22 -10.72
CA PHE A 312 22.81 -5.98 -10.05
C PHE A 312 22.61 -4.71 -10.88
N GLY A 313 22.55 -4.81 -12.21
CA GLY A 313 22.19 -3.69 -13.11
C GLY A 313 20.71 -3.64 -13.47
N HIS A 314 19.92 -4.64 -13.05
CA HIS A 314 18.61 -4.93 -13.62
C HIS A 314 17.48 -4.97 -12.59
N LEU A 315 17.78 -5.42 -11.37
CA LEU A 315 16.87 -5.47 -10.24
C LEU A 315 17.28 -4.42 -9.21
N THR A 316 16.36 -3.55 -8.84
CA THR A 316 16.53 -2.41 -7.91
C THR A 316 16.34 -2.81 -6.46
N ASN A 317 15.91 -4.05 -6.19
CA ASN A 317 15.63 -4.52 -4.83
C ASN A 317 16.88 -4.39 -3.93
N TYR A 318 16.70 -3.75 -2.76
CA TYR A 318 17.73 -3.63 -1.74
C TYR A 318 18.33 -4.99 -1.34
N SER A 319 17.51 -6.02 -1.18
CA SER A 319 17.95 -7.39 -0.82
C SER A 319 18.90 -8.04 -1.83
N VAL A 320 18.85 -7.59 -3.09
CA VAL A 320 19.76 -8.02 -4.15
C VAL A 320 21.01 -7.16 -4.08
N ASN A 321 20.86 -5.84 -4.20
CA ASN A 321 22.00 -4.92 -4.32
C ASN A 321 22.87 -4.83 -3.07
N LYS A 322 22.33 -5.01 -1.86
CA LYS A 322 23.12 -5.02 -0.61
C LYS A 322 24.19 -6.11 -0.57
N LYS A 323 24.08 -7.13 -1.42
CA LYS A 323 25.04 -8.23 -1.54
C LYS A 323 26.18 -7.93 -2.50
N ASN A 324 26.09 -6.84 -3.27
CA ASN A 324 27.18 -6.42 -4.14
C ASN A 324 28.20 -5.63 -3.32
N LYS A 325 29.49 -5.86 -3.57
CA LYS A 325 30.60 -5.13 -2.94
C LYS A 325 30.57 -3.63 -3.23
N ASP A 326 29.97 -3.24 -4.35
CA ASP A 326 29.86 -1.83 -4.78
C ASP A 326 28.67 -1.10 -4.11
N PHE A 327 27.95 -1.77 -3.21
CA PHE A 327 26.84 -1.15 -2.48
C PHE A 327 27.34 -0.12 -1.47
N GLN A 328 26.82 1.10 -1.57
CA GLN A 328 27.17 2.20 -0.68
C GLN A 328 25.97 2.54 0.22
N SER A 329 26.13 2.32 1.53
CA SER A 329 25.13 2.70 2.53
C SER A 329 25.32 4.16 2.97
N ASN A 330 24.20 4.83 3.24
CA ASN A 330 24.18 6.16 3.86
C ASN A 330 24.71 6.04 5.31
N GLN A 331 25.62 6.95 5.69
CA GLN A 331 26.28 6.93 7.01
C GLN A 331 25.65 7.94 7.98
N ALA A 332 25.11 9.05 7.47
CA ALA A 332 24.42 10.07 8.25
C ALA A 332 22.98 10.32 7.76
N THR A 333 22.19 11.05 8.56
CA THR A 333 20.83 11.48 8.18
C THR A 333 20.81 12.49 7.04
N GLY A 334 21.86 13.30 6.91
CA GLY A 334 22.03 14.29 5.84
C GLY A 334 22.54 13.72 4.50
N ASP A 335 22.99 12.46 4.49
CA ASP A 335 23.48 11.78 3.29
C ASP A 335 22.32 11.22 2.46
N ASP A 336 21.31 12.04 2.16
CA ASP A 336 20.05 11.56 1.59
C ASP A 336 20.02 11.58 0.05
N GLY A 337 21.06 12.11 -0.58
CA GLY A 337 21.27 12.16 -2.03
C GLY A 337 22.56 11.48 -2.51
N THR A 338 23.16 10.60 -1.71
CA THR A 338 24.42 9.91 -2.03
C THR A 338 24.31 8.39 -1.84
N GLY A 339 25.26 7.64 -2.40
CA GLY A 339 25.31 6.18 -2.28
C GLY A 339 24.24 5.44 -3.10
N SER A 340 23.90 4.21 -2.67
CA SER A 340 22.98 3.30 -3.38
C SER A 340 21.50 3.44 -2.97
N LYS A 341 21.19 4.37 -2.07
CA LYS A 341 19.82 4.72 -1.66
C LYS A 341 19.72 6.22 -1.45
N TRP A 342 18.73 6.87 -2.06
CA TRP A 342 18.40 8.27 -1.81
C TRP A 342 17.03 8.41 -1.15
N SER A 343 16.76 9.57 -0.57
CA SER A 343 15.41 10.02 -0.25
C SER A 343 14.68 10.43 -1.54
N TYR A 344 13.34 10.39 -1.50
CA TYR A 344 12.56 10.90 -2.63
C TYR A 344 12.68 12.42 -2.77
N GLN A 345 12.87 13.14 -1.65
CA GLN A 345 13.13 14.59 -1.66
C GLN A 345 14.45 14.92 -2.36
N ALA A 346 15.52 14.15 -2.14
CA ALA A 346 16.78 14.29 -2.84
C ALA A 346 16.65 14.04 -4.35
N LEU A 347 15.86 13.04 -4.75
CA LEU A 347 15.55 12.81 -6.17
C LEU A 347 14.78 13.99 -6.80
N GLN A 348 13.82 14.57 -6.08
CA GLN A 348 13.13 15.77 -6.54
C GLN A 348 14.09 16.96 -6.67
N ALA A 349 15.04 17.12 -5.75
CA ALA A 349 16.07 18.16 -5.83
C ALA A 349 16.98 17.94 -7.05
N HIS A 350 17.40 16.70 -7.30
CA HIS A 350 18.14 16.33 -8.51
C HIS A 350 17.37 16.66 -9.80
N PHE A 351 16.08 16.35 -9.87
CA PHE A 351 15.26 16.75 -11.03
C PHE A 351 15.25 18.25 -11.27
N ARG A 352 15.22 19.09 -10.21
CA ARG A 352 15.31 20.55 -10.36
C ARG A 352 16.67 20.97 -10.92
N GLN A 353 17.75 20.35 -10.45
CA GLN A 353 19.11 20.62 -10.90
C GLN A 353 19.31 20.27 -12.38
N GLU A 354 18.68 19.19 -12.85
CA GLU A 354 18.66 18.78 -14.26
C GLU A 354 17.67 19.59 -15.13
N GLY A 355 17.02 20.62 -14.60
CA GLY A 355 16.06 21.45 -15.33
C GLY A 355 14.72 20.76 -15.65
N LEU A 356 14.42 19.64 -14.97
CA LEU A 356 13.13 18.93 -15.08
C LEU A 356 12.08 19.57 -14.16
N ASN A 357 10.80 19.19 -14.34
CA ASN A 357 9.69 19.65 -13.50
C ASN A 357 9.26 18.56 -12.50
N PRO A 358 9.72 18.59 -11.23
CA PRO A 358 9.36 17.58 -10.24
C PRO A 358 7.87 17.58 -9.89
N SER A 359 7.19 18.74 -9.95
CA SER A 359 5.76 18.81 -9.64
C SER A 359 4.95 18.02 -10.66
N LYS A 360 5.26 18.17 -11.94
CA LYS A 360 4.59 17.38 -13.00
C LYS A 360 4.84 15.88 -12.82
N ILE A 361 6.08 15.48 -12.56
CA ILE A 361 6.43 14.07 -12.34
C ILE A 361 5.67 13.52 -11.13
N HIS A 362 5.59 14.30 -10.04
CA HIS A 362 4.84 13.95 -8.84
C HIS A 362 3.33 13.80 -9.12
N ASP A 363 2.74 14.68 -9.93
CA ASP A 363 1.33 14.60 -10.33
C ASP A 363 1.06 13.38 -11.23
N ASP A 364 1.97 13.06 -12.15
CA ASP A 364 1.88 11.86 -12.99
C ASP A 364 1.99 10.57 -12.14
N ILE A 365 2.83 10.58 -11.10
CA ILE A 365 2.92 9.49 -10.11
C ILE A 365 1.62 9.37 -9.31
N ALA A 366 1.08 10.48 -8.82
CA ALA A 366 -0.19 10.51 -8.10
C ALA A 366 -1.34 9.95 -8.96
N ALA A 367 -1.34 10.26 -10.27
CA ALA A 367 -2.29 9.69 -11.22
C ALA A 367 -2.19 8.16 -11.31
N VAL A 368 -0.97 7.59 -11.36
CA VAL A 368 -0.76 6.13 -11.33
C VAL A 368 -1.32 5.52 -10.04
N ILE A 369 -1.06 6.15 -8.89
CA ILE A 369 -1.54 5.68 -7.58
C ILE A 369 -3.07 5.68 -7.53
N ILE A 370 -3.72 6.80 -7.91
CA ILE A 370 -5.18 6.93 -7.91
C ILE A 370 -5.80 5.87 -8.80
N LYS A 371 -5.34 5.75 -10.06
CA LYS A 371 -5.83 4.73 -11.00
C LYS A 371 -5.69 3.32 -10.44
N THR A 372 -4.57 3.01 -9.79
CA THR A 372 -4.35 1.71 -9.15
C THR A 372 -5.40 1.41 -8.06
N LEU A 373 -5.73 2.40 -7.23
CA LEU A 373 -6.74 2.24 -6.17
C LEU A 373 -8.16 2.13 -6.73
N LEU A 374 -8.48 2.84 -7.82
CA LEU A 374 -9.77 2.71 -8.51
C LEU A 374 -10.00 1.29 -9.03
N CYS A 375 -8.95 0.60 -9.48
CA CYS A 375 -9.05 -0.78 -9.97
C CYS A 375 -9.56 -1.76 -8.90
N VAL A 376 -9.38 -1.47 -7.62
CA VAL A 376 -9.70 -2.39 -6.50
C VAL A 376 -10.81 -1.89 -5.58
N GLU A 377 -11.19 -0.61 -5.71
CA GLU A 377 -12.11 0.07 -4.80
C GLU A 377 -13.40 -0.73 -4.58
N SER A 378 -14.08 -1.13 -5.66
CA SER A 378 -15.37 -1.84 -5.55
C SER A 378 -15.23 -3.17 -4.81
N ALA A 379 -14.14 -3.90 -5.05
CA ALA A 379 -13.85 -5.16 -4.38
C ALA A 379 -13.53 -4.97 -2.88
N ILE A 380 -12.80 -3.91 -2.52
CA ILE A 380 -12.46 -3.59 -1.13
C ILE A 380 -13.69 -3.10 -0.37
N VAL A 381 -14.51 -2.22 -0.95
CA VAL A 381 -15.76 -1.73 -0.32
C VAL A 381 -16.75 -2.88 -0.12
N ALA A 382 -16.90 -3.77 -1.11
CA ALA A 382 -17.78 -4.95 -0.99
C ALA A 382 -17.31 -5.94 0.09
N GLN A 383 -16.01 -6.06 0.33
CA GLN A 383 -15.48 -6.89 1.43
C GLN A 383 -15.58 -6.19 2.78
N SER A 384 -15.30 -4.90 2.81
CA SER A 384 -15.36 -4.04 3.98
C SER A 384 -16.78 -3.99 4.56
N SER A 385 -17.79 -3.75 3.74
CA SER A 385 -19.21 -3.75 4.17
C SER A 385 -19.68 -5.09 4.75
N LYS A 386 -19.04 -6.22 4.41
CA LYS A 386 -19.35 -7.55 4.95
C LYS A 386 -18.64 -7.84 6.28
N GLN A 387 -17.45 -7.28 6.49
CA GLN A 387 -16.54 -7.66 7.57
C GLN A 387 -16.42 -6.59 8.66
N ILE A 388 -16.55 -5.32 8.29
CA ILE A 388 -16.53 -4.16 9.17
C ILE A 388 -17.98 -3.85 9.57
N ARG A 389 -18.23 -3.77 10.88
CA ARG A 389 -19.54 -3.28 11.39
C ARG A 389 -19.60 -1.76 11.25
N ALA A 390 -20.81 -1.19 11.27
CA ALA A 390 -21.09 0.24 11.03
C ALA A 390 -20.16 1.28 11.71
N ASN A 391 -19.48 0.94 12.82
CA ASN A 391 -18.63 1.86 13.58
C ASN A 391 -17.12 1.51 13.55
N GLY A 392 -16.70 0.55 12.71
CA GLY A 392 -15.28 0.20 12.56
C GLY A 392 -14.59 1.04 11.50
N SER A 393 -13.38 1.53 11.78
CA SER A 393 -12.54 2.24 10.82
C SER A 393 -11.34 1.39 10.43
N CYS A 394 -10.96 1.49 9.17
CA CYS A 394 -9.72 0.90 8.66
C CYS A 394 -8.94 2.01 7.96
N PHE A 395 -7.63 1.96 8.10
CA PHE A 395 -6.70 2.72 7.27
C PHE A 395 -5.64 1.75 6.79
N GLU A 396 -4.88 2.12 5.76
CA GLU A 396 -3.80 1.24 5.31
C GLU A 396 -2.68 2.02 4.68
N LEU A 397 -1.45 1.68 5.10
CA LEU A 397 -0.23 2.28 4.62
C LEU A 397 0.45 1.33 3.63
N TYR A 398 0.37 1.69 2.35
CA TYR A 398 0.94 0.94 1.24
C TYR A 398 2.33 1.44 0.85
N GLY A 399 3.19 0.53 0.40
CA GLY A 399 4.42 0.86 -0.31
C GLY A 399 4.26 0.65 -1.81
N PHE A 400 4.19 1.72 -2.58
CA PHE A 400 4.13 1.67 -4.03
C PHE A 400 5.54 1.63 -4.62
N ASP A 401 5.80 0.68 -5.51
CA ASP A 401 7.05 0.59 -6.26
C ASP A 401 6.80 1.14 -7.66
N VAL A 402 7.43 2.27 -7.97
CA VAL A 402 7.25 3.00 -9.24
C VAL A 402 8.59 3.18 -9.93
N LEU A 403 8.60 3.00 -11.25
CA LEU A 403 9.77 3.20 -12.11
C LEU A 403 9.47 4.27 -13.15
N LEU A 404 10.42 5.17 -13.39
CA LEU A 404 10.34 6.13 -14.50
C LEU A 404 11.02 5.56 -15.74
N ASP A 405 10.39 5.73 -16.90
CA ASP A 405 11.09 5.55 -18.18
C ASP A 405 11.86 6.81 -18.59
N ALA A 406 12.60 6.75 -19.70
CA ALA A 406 13.43 7.83 -20.20
C ALA A 406 12.62 9.07 -20.61
N SER A 407 11.31 8.94 -20.82
CA SER A 407 10.39 10.07 -21.03
C SER A 407 9.78 10.60 -19.73
N LEU A 408 10.27 10.14 -18.58
CA LEU A 408 9.78 10.45 -17.23
C LEU A 408 8.34 10.00 -16.98
N ARG A 409 7.83 9.06 -17.78
CA ARG A 409 6.52 8.45 -17.52
C ARG A 409 6.63 7.44 -16.38
N PRO A 410 5.78 7.52 -15.35
CA PRO A 410 5.77 6.57 -14.25
C PRO A 410 5.04 5.28 -14.59
N TRP A 411 5.62 4.17 -14.16
CA TRP A 411 5.08 2.82 -14.32
C TRP A 411 5.00 2.11 -12.97
N LEU A 412 3.85 1.52 -12.68
CA LEU A 412 3.65 0.72 -11.47
C LEU A 412 4.38 -0.64 -11.62
N LEU A 413 5.20 -0.99 -10.63
CA LEU A 413 5.87 -2.29 -10.55
C LEU A 413 5.15 -3.26 -9.63
N GLU A 414 4.80 -2.81 -8.42
CA GLU A 414 4.06 -3.58 -7.42
C GLU A 414 3.50 -2.66 -6.31
N VAL A 415 2.53 -3.18 -5.55
CA VAL A 415 2.02 -2.53 -4.33
C VAL A 415 2.27 -3.47 -3.15
N ASN A 416 2.97 -2.96 -2.14
CA ASN A 416 3.25 -3.67 -0.90
C ASN A 416 2.22 -3.28 0.17
N VAL A 417 1.36 -4.24 0.53
CA VAL A 417 0.34 -4.13 1.61
C VAL A 417 0.99 -4.01 3.00
N PHE A 418 2.21 -4.54 3.14
CA PHE A 418 3.06 -4.41 4.32
C PHE A 418 4.46 -3.98 3.91
N PRO A 419 4.68 -2.67 3.65
CA PRO A 419 6.03 -2.20 3.39
C PRO A 419 6.92 -2.43 4.61
N SER A 420 8.16 -2.85 4.39
CA SER A 420 9.12 -3.01 5.49
C SER A 420 9.39 -1.68 6.17
N MET A 421 9.08 -1.63 7.46
CA MET A 421 9.38 -0.50 8.35
C MET A 421 10.66 -0.74 9.16
N SER A 422 11.50 -1.69 8.75
CA SER A 422 12.84 -1.89 9.31
C SER A 422 13.75 -0.73 8.88
N SER A 423 14.45 -0.14 9.83
CA SER A 423 15.40 0.94 9.60
C SER A 423 16.83 0.44 9.76
N SER A 424 17.55 0.30 8.65
CA SER A 424 18.94 -0.19 8.61
C SER A 424 19.98 0.93 8.42
N SER A 425 19.54 2.17 8.22
CA SER A 425 20.39 3.35 8.10
C SER A 425 19.77 4.54 8.83
N PRO A 426 20.55 5.59 9.18
CA PRO A 426 19.99 6.79 9.80
C PRO A 426 18.92 7.47 8.94
N MET A 427 19.10 7.51 7.61
CA MET A 427 18.10 8.02 6.66
C MET A 427 16.82 7.17 6.70
N ASP A 428 16.92 5.84 6.64
CA ASP A 428 15.76 4.94 6.76
C ASP A 428 15.02 5.18 8.09
N LYS A 429 15.77 5.36 9.19
CA LYS A 429 15.23 5.61 10.53
C LYS A 429 14.45 6.92 10.57
N ARG A 430 15.00 8.02 10.04
CA ARG A 430 14.32 9.31 9.98
C ARG A 430 13.02 9.22 9.16
N ILE A 431 13.11 8.80 7.89
CA ILE A 431 11.96 8.76 6.98
C ILE A 431 10.84 7.87 7.52
N LYS A 432 11.15 6.65 7.97
CA LYS A 432 10.13 5.68 8.39
C LYS A 432 9.51 6.02 9.74
N THR A 433 10.28 6.59 10.68
CA THR A 433 9.72 7.05 11.95
C THR A 433 8.76 8.22 11.71
N THR A 434 9.17 9.23 10.93
CA THR A 434 8.29 10.36 10.59
C THR A 434 7.02 9.87 9.90
N LEU A 435 7.14 8.97 8.92
CA LEU A 435 6.03 8.36 8.21
C LEU A 435 5.01 7.68 9.16
N VAL A 436 5.48 6.85 10.09
CA VAL A 436 4.58 6.13 11.02
C VAL A 436 3.92 7.10 12.00
N CYS A 437 4.67 8.08 12.50
CA CYS A 437 4.14 9.11 13.39
C CYS A 437 3.04 9.94 12.70
N ASP A 438 3.30 10.42 11.48
CA ASP A 438 2.33 11.16 10.67
C ASP A 438 1.12 10.29 10.29
N THR A 439 1.31 8.98 10.08
CA THR A 439 0.20 8.06 9.82
C THR A 439 -0.76 8.02 11.00
N PHE A 440 -0.26 7.90 12.24
CA PHE A 440 -1.11 7.88 13.44
C PHE A 440 -1.81 9.21 13.68
N GLN A 441 -1.08 10.31 13.47
CA GLN A 441 -1.58 11.67 13.59
C GLN A 441 -2.73 11.94 12.59
N LEU A 442 -2.53 11.60 11.31
CA LEU A 442 -3.50 11.82 10.23
C LEU A 442 -4.77 11.01 10.47
N VAL A 443 -4.62 9.70 10.75
CA VAL A 443 -5.74 8.79 11.04
C VAL A 443 -6.59 9.27 12.22
N GLY A 444 -5.98 9.98 13.18
CA GLY A 444 -6.70 10.52 14.34
C GLY A 444 -7.13 9.42 15.30
N LEU A 445 -6.16 8.80 15.98
CA LEU A 445 -6.44 7.72 16.94
C LEU A 445 -7.33 8.23 18.09
N PRO A 446 -8.42 7.52 18.46
CA PRO A 446 -9.36 8.01 19.46
C PRO A 446 -8.74 8.06 20.85
N ALA A 447 -8.87 9.21 21.53
CA ALA A 447 -8.40 9.42 22.89
C ALA A 447 -9.49 9.10 23.93
N CYS A 448 -9.90 7.83 24.00
CA CYS A 448 -10.89 7.38 24.98
C CYS A 448 -10.38 6.20 25.81
N ASN A 449 -10.88 6.11 27.04
CA ASN A 449 -10.72 4.92 27.86
C ASN A 449 -11.62 3.83 27.27
N ILE A 450 -11.00 2.90 26.55
CA ILE A 450 -11.73 1.87 25.80
C ILE A 450 -12.48 0.95 26.77
N ASP A 451 -11.93 0.60 27.93
CA ASP A 451 -12.62 -0.25 28.90
C ASP A 451 -13.91 0.42 29.41
N ALA A 452 -13.87 1.72 29.73
CA ALA A 452 -15.06 2.48 30.12
C ALA A 452 -16.08 2.58 28.98
N ALA A 453 -15.62 2.81 27.74
CA ALA A 453 -16.49 2.86 26.56
C ALA A 453 -17.16 1.50 26.27
N LEU A 454 -16.44 0.40 26.47
CA LEU A 454 -16.97 -0.96 26.34
C LEU A 454 -18.07 -1.23 27.39
N GLU A 455 -17.86 -0.83 28.64
CA GLU A 455 -18.85 -1.00 29.71
C GLU A 455 -20.12 -0.18 29.47
N GLU A 456 -19.98 1.09 29.07
CA GLU A 456 -21.12 1.94 28.71
C GLU A 456 -21.94 1.35 27.55
N ALA A 457 -21.27 0.83 26.53
CA ALA A 457 -21.95 0.20 25.41
C ALA A 457 -22.62 -1.13 25.77
N LYS A 458 -22.05 -1.91 26.71
CA LYS A 458 -22.69 -3.11 27.27
C LYS A 458 -23.97 -2.73 28.04
N LYS A 459 -23.93 -1.67 28.86
CA LYS A 459 -25.10 -1.15 29.60
C LYS A 459 -26.23 -0.73 28.65
N ARG A 460 -25.92 0.03 27.59
CA ARG A 460 -26.89 0.43 26.57
C ARG A 460 -27.56 -0.78 25.89
N ARG A 461 -26.79 -1.82 25.55
CA ARG A 461 -27.36 -3.06 24.98
C ARG A 461 -28.22 -3.85 25.96
N GLY A 462 -27.86 -3.85 27.24
CA GLY A 462 -28.68 -4.44 28.30
C GLY A 462 -30.03 -3.74 28.43
N SER A 463 -30.04 -2.42 28.33
CA SER A 463 -31.26 -1.59 28.34
C SER A 463 -32.14 -1.84 27.10
N VAL A 464 -31.54 -1.82 25.89
CA VAL A 464 -32.25 -2.08 24.61
C VAL A 464 -32.82 -3.51 24.52
N ARG A 465 -32.18 -4.50 25.15
CA ARG A 465 -32.73 -5.87 25.22
C ARG A 465 -33.95 -5.97 26.13
N ARG A 466 -34.01 -5.15 27.20
CA ARG A 466 -35.15 -5.09 28.12
C ARG A 466 -36.37 -4.39 27.51
N SER A 467 -36.16 -3.48 26.56
CA SER A 467 -37.22 -2.72 25.89
C SER A 467 -37.72 -3.33 24.56
N LYS A 468 -37.25 -4.52 24.15
CA LYS A 468 -37.75 -5.18 22.94
C LYS A 468 -39.06 -5.93 23.17
N SER A 469 -40.16 -5.18 23.27
CA SER A 469 -41.41 -5.54 22.60
C SER A 469 -41.44 -4.83 21.22
N LEU A 470 -41.60 -5.61 20.15
CA LEU A 470 -42.01 -5.22 18.79
C LEU A 470 -41.24 -4.15 17.97
N ALA A 471 -40.13 -3.56 18.43
CA ALA A 471 -39.36 -2.64 17.59
C ALA A 471 -38.51 -3.38 16.52
N LYS A 472 -38.78 -3.10 15.23
CA LYS A 472 -37.94 -3.49 14.07
C LYS A 472 -36.47 -3.09 14.35
N PRO A 473 -35.47 -3.90 13.95
CA PRO A 473 -34.07 -3.47 14.06
C PRO A 473 -33.87 -2.18 13.26
N GLU A 474 -33.58 -1.07 13.95
CA GLU A 474 -33.14 0.17 13.31
C GLU A 474 -31.95 -0.16 12.41
N LYS A 475 -32.07 0.21 11.13
CA LYS A 475 -30.93 0.19 10.22
C LYS A 475 -29.88 1.14 10.80
N PRO A 476 -28.58 0.80 10.73
CA PRO A 476 -27.54 1.76 11.10
C PRO A 476 -27.76 3.05 10.30
N GLU A 477 -27.87 4.19 10.99
CA GLU A 477 -27.92 5.50 10.36
C GLU A 477 -26.67 5.66 9.50
N MET A 478 -26.87 5.98 8.23
CA MET A 478 -25.79 6.32 7.32
C MET A 478 -25.17 7.64 7.81
N PRO A 479 -23.84 7.82 7.77
CA PRO A 479 -23.22 9.11 8.06
C PRO A 479 -23.86 10.20 7.21
N GLU A 480 -24.10 11.36 7.81
CA GLU A 480 -24.62 12.52 7.07
C GLU A 480 -23.54 13.09 6.14
N GLU A 481 -23.91 13.86 5.13
CA GLU A 481 -22.94 14.47 4.20
C GLU A 481 -21.88 15.29 4.96
N ASP A 482 -22.31 15.97 6.02
CA ASP A 482 -21.46 16.79 6.89
C ASP A 482 -20.42 15.96 7.65
N ASP A 483 -20.70 14.70 8.01
CA ASP A 483 -19.74 13.83 8.69
C ASP A 483 -18.53 13.55 7.80
N TRP A 484 -18.75 13.27 6.51
CA TRP A 484 -17.66 13.01 5.57
C TRP A 484 -16.81 14.26 5.34
N ILE A 485 -17.44 15.43 5.28
CA ILE A 485 -16.76 16.72 5.10
C ILE A 485 -15.91 17.04 6.34
N GLN A 486 -16.48 16.91 7.54
CA GLN A 486 -15.76 17.15 8.80
C GLN A 486 -14.58 16.20 8.96
N GLN A 487 -14.73 14.91 8.62
CA GLN A 487 -13.62 13.96 8.63
C GLN A 487 -12.51 14.36 7.66
N LEU A 488 -12.87 14.76 6.43
CA LEU A 488 -11.91 15.18 5.41
C LEU A 488 -11.11 16.41 5.85
N GLN A 489 -11.79 17.42 6.42
CA GLN A 489 -11.18 18.63 6.93
C GLN A 489 -10.29 18.36 8.16
N GLY A 490 -10.74 17.47 9.06
CA GLY A 490 -9.93 17.03 10.19
C GLY A 490 -8.67 16.29 9.75
N GLU A 491 -8.77 15.39 8.77
CA GLU A 491 -7.61 14.71 8.17
C GLU A 491 -6.66 15.73 7.51
N GLU A 492 -7.18 16.70 6.75
CA GLU A 492 -6.39 17.77 6.11
C GLU A 492 -5.57 18.58 7.13
N ALA A 493 -6.17 18.95 8.26
CA ALA A 493 -5.47 19.69 9.31
C ALA A 493 -4.34 18.87 9.98
N ARG A 494 -4.44 17.54 9.99
CA ARG A 494 -3.52 16.63 10.69
C ARG A 494 -2.57 15.88 9.75
N MET A 495 -2.42 16.29 8.49
CA MET A 495 -1.70 15.50 7.49
C MET A 495 -0.19 15.33 7.77
N GLY A 496 0.43 16.26 8.51
CA GLY A 496 1.89 16.26 8.65
C GLY A 496 2.56 16.37 7.29
N HIS A 497 3.49 15.46 6.97
CA HIS A 497 4.18 15.41 5.69
C HIS A 497 3.42 14.63 4.60
N PHE A 498 2.17 14.25 4.83
CA PHE A 498 1.32 13.75 3.77
C PHE A 498 0.70 14.89 2.96
N ARG A 499 0.49 14.61 1.67
CA ARG A 499 -0.36 15.42 0.80
C ARG A 499 -1.52 14.59 0.31
N ARG A 500 -2.75 15.12 0.45
CA ARG A 500 -3.93 14.50 -0.15
C ARG A 500 -3.84 14.57 -1.67
N ILE A 501 -3.89 13.40 -2.32
CA ILE A 501 -3.92 13.28 -3.78
C ILE A 501 -5.33 12.98 -4.31
N PHE A 502 -6.20 12.43 -3.47
CA PHE A 502 -7.62 12.25 -3.79
C PHE A 502 -8.49 12.28 -2.53
N PRO A 503 -9.68 12.91 -2.56
CA PRO A 503 -10.16 13.80 -3.61
C PRO A 503 -9.54 15.20 -3.46
N THR A 504 -9.22 15.83 -4.58
CA THR A 504 -8.81 17.25 -4.67
C THR A 504 -9.55 17.89 -5.83
N PRO A 505 -9.69 19.23 -5.91
CA PRO A 505 -10.35 19.89 -7.03
C PRO A 505 -9.83 19.45 -8.42
N THR A 506 -8.53 19.19 -8.55
CA THR A 506 -7.91 18.75 -9.81
C THR A 506 -8.07 17.25 -10.08
N THR A 507 -8.36 16.44 -9.06
CA THR A 507 -8.51 14.98 -9.17
C THR A 507 -9.97 14.51 -9.09
N LEU A 508 -10.96 15.41 -9.00
CA LEU A 508 -12.38 15.05 -9.11
C LEU A 508 -12.75 14.46 -10.49
N CYS A 509 -11.95 14.73 -11.53
CA CYS A 509 -12.12 14.14 -12.85
C CYS A 509 -12.03 12.60 -12.85
N TYR A 510 -11.42 12.00 -11.82
CA TYR A 510 -11.32 10.55 -11.67
C TYR A 510 -12.64 9.87 -11.26
N LEU A 511 -13.63 10.63 -10.78
CA LEU A 511 -14.92 10.08 -10.34
C LEU A 511 -15.66 9.29 -11.43
N GLN A 512 -15.47 9.67 -12.71
CA GLN A 512 -16.08 8.99 -13.85
C GLN A 512 -15.58 7.55 -14.07
N TYR A 513 -14.46 7.17 -13.45
CA TYR A 513 -13.84 5.85 -13.60
C TYR A 513 -14.17 4.89 -12.45
N PHE A 514 -14.94 5.32 -11.45
CA PHE A 514 -15.47 4.41 -10.44
C PHE A 514 -16.44 3.42 -11.09
N GLU A 515 -16.29 2.13 -10.80
CA GLU A 515 -17.21 1.11 -11.32
C GLU A 515 -18.59 1.18 -10.68
N THR A 516 -18.66 1.71 -9.47
CA THR A 516 -19.90 1.94 -8.73
C THR A 516 -19.88 3.38 -8.20
N PRO A 517 -20.79 4.26 -8.66
CA PRO A 517 -20.92 5.60 -8.11
C PRO A 517 -21.17 5.54 -6.60
N ARG A 518 -20.48 6.42 -5.84
CA ARG A 518 -20.63 6.53 -4.38
C ARG A 518 -21.22 7.89 -4.03
N GLN A 519 -22.28 7.91 -3.23
CA GLN A 519 -22.87 9.15 -2.71
C GLN A 519 -21.86 9.92 -1.86
N SER A 520 -21.07 9.22 -1.07
CA SER A 520 -20.00 9.79 -0.24
C SER A 520 -18.97 10.57 -1.06
N ASN A 521 -18.50 10.00 -2.17
CA ASN A 521 -17.57 10.67 -3.07
C ASN A 521 -18.22 11.89 -3.74
N ALA A 522 -19.50 11.81 -4.09
CA ALA A 522 -20.24 12.93 -4.67
C ALA A 522 -20.42 14.08 -3.67
N ALA A 523 -20.69 13.78 -2.39
CA ALA A 523 -20.78 14.78 -1.32
C ALA A 523 -19.44 15.53 -1.15
N LEU A 524 -18.32 14.80 -1.10
CA LEU A 524 -16.99 15.43 -1.04
C LEU A 524 -16.69 16.26 -2.30
N ALA A 525 -17.08 15.77 -3.48
CA ALA A 525 -16.89 16.50 -4.73
C ALA A 525 -17.65 17.83 -4.77
N LYS A 526 -18.91 17.84 -4.29
CA LYS A 526 -19.74 19.04 -4.17
C LYS A 526 -19.09 20.06 -3.23
N HIS A 527 -18.62 19.62 -2.06
CA HIS A 527 -17.90 20.47 -1.11
C HIS A 527 -16.64 21.10 -1.72
N LEU A 528 -15.80 20.28 -2.35
CA LEU A 528 -14.53 20.73 -2.95
C LEU A 528 -14.71 21.59 -4.21
N SER A 529 -15.84 21.45 -4.92
CA SER A 529 -16.15 22.28 -6.09
C SER A 529 -16.76 23.62 -5.68
N GLY A 530 -17.49 23.67 -4.57
CA GLY A 530 -18.07 24.92 -4.04
C GLY A 530 -17.03 25.85 -3.40
N SER A 531 -15.90 25.32 -2.94
CA SER A 531 -14.79 26.12 -2.39
C SER A 531 -13.79 26.61 -3.44
N ALA A 532 -13.89 26.15 -4.69
CA ALA A 532 -13.03 26.59 -5.78
C ALA A 532 -13.61 27.84 -6.46
N THR A 533 -12.88 28.96 -6.42
CA THR A 533 -13.04 29.99 -7.45
C THR A 533 -12.82 29.33 -8.82
N ARG A 534 -13.77 29.52 -9.73
CA ARG A 534 -13.87 28.91 -11.07
C ARG A 534 -12.48 28.63 -11.70
N PRO A 535 -12.07 27.36 -11.90
CA PRO A 535 -10.94 27.05 -12.74
C PRO A 535 -11.34 27.13 -14.22
N THR A 536 -10.37 27.49 -15.06
CA THR A 536 -10.48 27.60 -16.51
C THR A 536 -10.91 26.28 -17.16
N LYS A 537 -11.67 26.40 -18.26
CA LYS A 537 -12.27 25.30 -19.04
C LYS A 537 -11.31 24.10 -19.23
N PRO A 538 -11.81 22.85 -19.15
CA PRO A 538 -11.00 21.68 -19.42
C PRO A 538 -10.46 21.72 -20.86
N VAL A 539 -9.18 21.39 -21.03
CA VAL A 539 -8.58 21.13 -22.34
C VAL A 539 -9.30 19.89 -22.93
N PRO A 540 -9.83 19.96 -24.17
CA PRO A 540 -10.54 18.84 -24.76
C PRO A 540 -9.59 17.66 -24.94
N VAL A 541 -9.98 16.51 -24.36
CA VAL A 541 -9.35 15.22 -24.65
C VAL A 541 -9.55 14.94 -26.14
N ARG A 542 -8.46 14.95 -26.92
CA ARG A 542 -8.49 14.47 -28.31
C ARG A 542 -8.98 13.02 -28.27
N LYS A 543 -10.12 12.75 -28.93
CA LYS A 543 -10.60 11.37 -29.15
C LYS A 543 -9.44 10.57 -29.76
N ALA A 544 -8.98 9.53 -29.06
CA ALA A 544 -8.01 8.60 -29.60
C ALA A 544 -8.61 7.96 -30.85
N LYS A 545 -7.87 7.98 -31.98
CA LYS A 545 -8.24 7.24 -33.19
C LYS A 545 -8.44 5.77 -32.84
N SER A 546 -9.49 5.17 -33.39
CA SER A 546 -9.80 3.76 -33.20
C SER A 546 -8.58 2.89 -33.56
N PHE A 547 -8.40 1.75 -32.88
CA PHE A 547 -7.38 0.77 -33.22
C PHE A 547 -7.44 0.34 -34.71
N SER A 548 -8.65 0.32 -35.28
CA SER A 548 -8.84 0.06 -36.72
C SER A 548 -8.29 1.16 -37.63
N GLU A 549 -8.29 2.42 -37.18
CA GLU A 549 -7.76 3.57 -37.93
C GLU A 549 -6.24 3.64 -37.84
N LYS A 550 -5.65 3.27 -36.68
CA LYS A 550 -4.19 3.13 -36.54
C LYS A 550 -3.64 2.03 -37.47
N LEU A 551 -4.39 0.94 -37.67
CA LEU A 551 -4.01 -0.14 -38.59
C LEU A 551 -4.10 0.24 -40.08
N ARG A 552 -5.07 1.09 -40.46
CA ARG A 552 -5.14 1.63 -41.84
C ARG A 552 -3.97 2.57 -42.14
N SER A 553 -3.67 3.48 -41.21
CA SER A 553 -2.58 4.44 -41.38
C SER A 553 -1.20 3.77 -41.45
N ALA A 554 -0.99 2.66 -40.73
CA ALA A 554 0.24 1.86 -40.83
C ALA A 554 0.36 1.08 -42.15
N LYS A 555 -0.76 0.64 -42.75
CA LYS A 555 -0.75 0.01 -44.08
C LYS A 555 -0.52 1.02 -45.20
N GLU A 556 -1.03 2.24 -45.06
CA GLU A 556 -0.80 3.33 -46.01
C GLU A 556 0.65 3.82 -45.97
N LEU A 557 1.29 3.88 -44.79
CA LEU A 557 2.70 4.23 -44.66
C LEU A 557 3.65 3.18 -45.28
N ASN A 558 3.30 1.89 -45.26
CA ASN A 558 4.07 0.84 -45.92
C ASN A 558 3.88 0.78 -47.44
N ALA A 559 2.86 1.46 -47.99
CA ALA A 559 2.65 1.56 -49.44
C ALA A 559 3.44 2.72 -50.07
N VAL A 560 3.96 3.64 -49.25
CA VAL A 560 4.79 4.77 -49.71
C VAL A 560 6.30 4.43 -49.70
N TYR A 561 6.68 3.31 -49.08
CA TYR A 561 8.06 2.84 -48.96
C TYR A 561 8.33 1.47 -49.62
N ASN A 562 7.46 1.02 -50.53
CA ASN A 562 7.74 -0.11 -51.43
C ASN A 562 7.67 0.34 -52.88
#